data_AF-A0A4U3FBQ8-F1
#
_entry.id   AF-A0A4U3FBQ8-F1
#
_cell.length_a   1.000
_cell.length_b   1.000
_cell.length_c   1.000
_cell.angle_alpha   90.00
_cell.angle_beta   90.00
_cell.angle_gamma   90.00
#
_symmetry.space_group_name_H-M   'P 1'
#
loop_
_entity.id
_entity.type
_entity.pdbx_description
1 polymer ?
#
loop_
_entity_poly.entity_id
_entity_poly.type
_entity_poly.pdbx_seq_one_letter_code
_entity_poly.pdbx_strand_id
1 'polypeptide(L)'
;MQPSDPSSKSADHTYHYREEIRMNQELPFFQPPKYKADWIRWADETMEVQTQREAYEWISSGAYNEIGKLYDGYRSHDPKMAETLAFQLLQRQTFQAPTYRIYTDVDHEAKPNWYMVWVEKIDNVEKNENKVTE
;
A
#
# COMPACT_ATOMS: atom_id res chain seq x y z
N MET A 1 3.62 -56.82 27.37
CA MET A 1 3.42 -56.53 25.94
C MET A 1 2.19 -55.62 25.84
N GLN A 2 2.45 -54.38 25.40
CA GLN A 2 1.60 -53.29 24.84
C GLN A 2 0.09 -53.16 25.14
N PRO A 3 -0.50 -51.96 25.00
CA PRO A 3 0.06 -50.61 25.19
C PRO A 3 -0.87 -49.67 26.01
N SER A 4 -0.29 -48.59 26.50
CA SER A 4 -0.95 -47.46 27.17
C SER A 4 -1.58 -46.50 26.15
N ASP A 5 -2.87 -46.19 26.32
CA ASP A 5 -3.59 -45.12 25.62
C ASP A 5 -3.11 -43.72 26.06
N PRO A 6 -2.77 -42.80 25.14
CA PRO A 6 -2.56 -41.41 25.48
C PRO A 6 -3.86 -40.59 25.39
N SER A 7 -4.13 -39.91 26.50
CA SER A 7 -5.09 -38.82 26.72
C SER A 7 -5.19 -37.84 25.54
N SER A 8 -6.43 -37.61 25.07
CA SER A 8 -6.77 -36.55 24.12
C SER A 8 -6.61 -35.18 24.78
N LYS A 9 -5.61 -34.42 24.32
CA LYS A 9 -5.52 -32.98 24.58
C LYS A 9 -5.98 -32.23 23.35
N SER A 10 -6.99 -31.38 23.55
CA SER A 10 -7.52 -30.44 22.56
C SER A 10 -6.38 -29.65 21.92
N ALA A 11 -6.33 -29.65 20.59
CA ALA A 11 -5.35 -28.92 19.81
C ALA A 11 -5.60 -27.41 19.93
N ASP A 12 -4.80 -26.75 20.77
CA ASP A 12 -4.69 -25.30 20.84
C ASP A 12 -4.04 -24.82 19.53
N HIS A 13 -4.85 -24.34 18.58
CA HIS A 13 -4.39 -23.79 17.31
C HIS A 13 -3.92 -22.36 17.52
N THR A 14 -2.77 -22.20 18.17
CA THR A 14 -2.03 -20.94 18.18
C THR A 14 -1.32 -20.81 16.83
N TYR A 15 -1.79 -19.89 16.00
CA TYR A 15 -1.14 -19.54 14.73
C TYR A 15 0.24 -18.96 15.01
N HIS A 16 1.28 -19.80 14.95
CA HIS A 16 2.66 -19.37 14.90
C HIS A 16 2.96 -18.86 13.49
N TYR A 17 2.72 -17.57 13.26
CA TYR A 17 3.28 -16.86 12.11
C TYR A 17 4.81 -16.89 12.22
N ARG A 18 5.43 -17.83 11.50
CA ARG A 18 6.86 -17.93 11.29
C ARG A 18 7.42 -16.61 10.74
N GLU A 19 8.03 -15.80 11.61
CA GLU A 19 9.48 -15.57 11.72
C GLU A 19 10.37 -15.55 10.45
N GLU A 20 9.88 -15.33 9.23
CA GLU A 20 10.79 -15.19 8.06
C GLU A 20 10.34 -14.14 7.03
N ILE A 21 10.36 -12.87 7.42
CA ILE A 21 10.80 -11.82 6.48
C ILE A 21 12.00 -11.13 7.11
N ARG A 22 13.18 -11.71 6.84
CA ARG A 22 14.48 -11.05 6.96
C ARG A 22 14.50 -9.84 6.02
N MET A 23 13.97 -8.73 6.48
CA MET A 23 14.31 -7.40 5.99
C MET A 23 14.24 -6.47 7.19
N ASN A 24 15.40 -6.16 7.77
CA ASN A 24 15.69 -4.92 8.48
C ASN A 24 17.18 -4.96 8.89
N GLN A 25 18.06 -4.82 7.89
CA GLN A 25 19.19 -3.93 8.12
C GLN A 25 18.58 -2.55 8.41
N GLU A 26 19.04 -1.89 9.46
CA GLU A 26 18.56 -0.61 9.97
C GLU A 26 18.57 0.47 8.86
N LEU A 27 17.49 0.54 8.09
CA LEU A 27 17.21 1.70 7.26
C LEU A 27 16.80 2.83 8.22
N PRO A 28 17.31 4.06 8.05
CA PRO A 28 16.87 5.18 8.86
C PRO A 28 15.34 5.24 8.79
N PHE A 29 14.68 5.26 9.94
CA PHE A 29 13.22 5.27 10.06
C PHE A 29 12.61 6.19 9.00
N PHE A 30 12.10 5.60 7.92
CA PHE A 30 11.48 6.34 6.85
C PHE A 30 10.19 6.91 7.43
N GLN A 31 10.18 8.20 7.74
CA GLN A 31 8.96 8.90 8.10
C GLN A 31 8.26 9.25 6.79
N PRO A 32 7.08 8.67 6.50
CA PRO A 32 6.35 9.07 5.31
C PRO A 32 6.03 10.56 5.38
N PRO A 33 6.09 11.27 4.25
CA PRO A 33 5.63 12.64 4.20
C PRO A 33 4.21 12.68 4.75
N LYS A 34 3.96 13.57 5.71
CA LYS A 34 2.61 13.72 6.28
C LYS A 34 1.63 14.01 5.13
N TYR A 35 0.43 13.44 5.16
CA TYR A 35 -0.60 13.68 4.14
C TYR A 35 -1.01 15.17 3.99
N LYS A 36 -0.61 16.02 4.95
CA LYS A 36 -0.72 17.49 4.91
C LYS A 36 0.46 18.18 4.20
N ALA A 37 1.25 17.46 3.40
CA ALA A 37 2.34 18.05 2.64
C ALA A 37 1.81 18.81 1.42
N ASP A 38 2.28 20.04 1.23
CA ASP A 38 1.77 20.97 0.19
C ASP A 38 2.01 20.49 -1.26
N TRP A 39 2.89 19.51 -1.46
CA TRP A 39 3.20 18.98 -2.79
C TRP A 39 2.16 17.98 -3.29
N ILE A 40 1.33 17.40 -2.42
CA ILE A 40 0.39 16.35 -2.81
C ILE A 40 -0.83 17.00 -3.46
N ARG A 41 -0.98 16.82 -4.78
CA ARG A 41 -2.23 17.16 -5.47
C ARG A 41 -3.22 16.04 -5.23
N TRP A 42 -4.31 16.33 -4.53
CA TRP A 42 -5.34 15.36 -4.19
C TRP A 42 -6.47 15.31 -5.22
N ALA A 43 -6.89 14.10 -5.59
CA ALA A 43 -8.18 13.82 -6.21
C ALA A 43 -9.14 13.29 -5.15
N ASP A 44 -10.26 13.98 -4.98
CA ASP A 44 -11.27 13.65 -3.96
C ASP A 44 -12.45 12.93 -4.63
N GLU A 45 -12.73 11.71 -4.17
CA GLU A 45 -13.87 10.92 -4.58
C GLU A 45 -14.97 10.98 -3.52
N THR A 46 -16.18 11.26 -3.99
CA THR A 46 -17.38 11.39 -3.14
C THR A 46 -18.37 10.25 -3.36
N MET A 47 -18.16 9.43 -4.40
CA MET A 47 -18.94 8.22 -4.63
C MET A 47 -18.64 7.16 -3.56
N GLU A 48 -19.70 6.47 -3.13
CA GLU A 48 -19.63 5.24 -2.35
C GLU A 48 -20.10 4.06 -3.21
N VAL A 49 -19.46 2.91 -3.01
CA VAL A 49 -19.78 1.69 -3.74
C VAL A 49 -20.24 0.60 -2.77
N GLN A 50 -21.07 -0.32 -3.25
CA GLN A 50 -21.65 -1.36 -2.39
C GLN A 50 -20.71 -2.54 -2.24
N THR A 51 -19.94 -2.86 -3.28
CA THR A 51 -19.10 -4.06 -3.32
C THR A 51 -17.64 -3.74 -3.61
N GLN A 52 -16.75 -4.65 -3.21
CA GLN A 52 -15.33 -4.58 -3.59
C GLN A 52 -15.14 -4.64 -5.10
N ARG A 53 -16.02 -5.35 -5.81
CA ARG A 53 -15.98 -5.47 -7.26
C ARG A 53 -16.23 -4.13 -7.94
N GLU A 54 -17.25 -3.40 -7.50
CA GLU A 54 -17.53 -2.05 -7.99
C GLU A 54 -16.37 -1.11 -7.71
N ALA A 55 -15.77 -1.19 -6.50
CA ALA A 55 -14.58 -0.40 -6.17
C ALA A 55 -13.43 -0.68 -7.15
N TYR A 56 -13.21 -1.96 -7.47
CA TYR A 56 -12.19 -2.37 -8.43
C TYR A 56 -12.46 -1.82 -9.83
N GLU A 57 -13.67 -1.99 -10.35
CA GLU A 57 -14.04 -1.50 -11.68
C GLU A 57 -13.90 0.02 -11.77
N TRP A 58 -14.33 0.75 -10.74
CA TRP A 58 -14.20 2.21 -10.67
C TRP A 58 -12.75 2.66 -10.64
N ILE A 59 -11.96 2.16 -9.68
CA ILE A 59 -10.55 2.52 -9.52
C ILE A 59 -9.73 2.17 -10.76
N SER A 60 -9.97 1.00 -11.36
CA SER A 60 -9.29 0.59 -12.59
C SER A 60 -9.67 1.44 -13.81
N SER A 61 -10.87 2.04 -13.83
CA SER A 61 -11.30 2.91 -14.92
C SER A 61 -10.69 4.31 -14.86
N GLY A 62 -10.37 4.80 -13.67
CA GLY A 62 -9.82 6.15 -13.46
C GLY A 62 -8.55 6.10 -12.62
N ALA A 63 -8.72 6.08 -11.29
CA ALA A 63 -7.67 6.51 -10.38
C ALA A 63 -6.34 5.78 -10.48
N TYR A 64 -6.39 4.47 -10.74
CA TYR A 64 -5.19 3.66 -10.95
C TYR A 64 -4.34 4.13 -12.15
N ASN A 65 -4.97 4.64 -13.21
CA ASN A 65 -4.28 5.06 -14.43
C ASN A 65 -3.73 6.49 -14.35
N GLU A 66 -4.33 7.31 -13.48
CA GLU A 66 -4.13 8.76 -13.38
C GLU A 66 -3.17 9.14 -12.26
N ILE A 67 -3.13 8.37 -11.17
CA ILE A 67 -2.26 8.65 -10.02
C ILE A 67 -0.77 8.59 -10.42
N GLY A 68 -0.02 9.58 -9.93
CA GLY A 68 1.37 9.84 -10.33
C GLY A 68 1.54 10.54 -11.68
N LYS A 69 0.44 10.86 -12.38
CA LYS A 69 0.44 11.66 -13.63
C LYS A 69 -0.37 12.95 -13.46
N LEU A 70 -1.66 12.82 -13.18
CA LEU A 70 -2.58 13.94 -13.07
C LEU A 70 -2.63 14.51 -11.65
N TYR A 71 -2.54 13.63 -10.67
CA TYR A 71 -2.52 13.94 -9.24
C TYR A 71 -1.60 12.95 -8.52
N ASP A 72 -1.23 13.30 -7.29
CA ASP A 72 -0.24 12.55 -6.51
C ASP A 72 -0.90 11.76 -5.39
N GLY A 73 -2.12 12.14 -4.99
CA GLY A 73 -2.91 11.43 -4.00
C GLY A 73 -4.38 11.31 -4.38
N TYR A 74 -5.03 10.29 -3.84
CA TYR A 74 -6.43 9.98 -3.98
C TYR A 74 -7.05 9.85 -2.58
N ARG A 75 -8.23 10.45 -2.38
CA ARG A 75 -8.99 10.33 -1.12
C ARG A 75 -10.43 9.96 -1.39
N SER A 76 -10.98 9.11 -0.54
CA SER A 76 -12.37 8.65 -0.62
C SER A 76 -12.95 8.53 0.77
N HIS A 77 -14.26 8.74 0.91
CA HIS A 77 -14.98 8.39 2.13
C HIS A 77 -15.31 6.89 2.20
N ASP A 78 -15.29 6.19 1.07
CA ASP A 78 -15.40 4.74 1.03
C ASP A 78 -14.00 4.09 1.16
N PRO A 79 -13.75 3.30 2.22
CA PRO A 79 -12.47 2.62 2.41
C PRO A 79 -12.14 1.62 1.30
N LYS A 80 -13.15 0.97 0.71
CA LYS A 80 -12.95 -0.05 -0.34
C LYS A 80 -12.23 0.53 -1.55
N MET A 81 -12.46 1.81 -1.84
CA MET A 81 -11.85 2.53 -2.95
C MET A 81 -10.35 2.76 -2.70
N ALA A 82 -10.00 3.29 -1.53
CA ALA A 82 -8.61 3.53 -1.14
C ALA A 82 -7.83 2.20 -1.04
N GLU A 83 -8.41 1.18 -0.41
CA GLU A 83 -7.82 -0.15 -0.30
C GLU A 83 -7.57 -0.78 -1.68
N THR A 84 -8.53 -0.67 -2.60
CA THR A 84 -8.40 -1.22 -3.95
C THR A 84 -7.29 -0.52 -4.73
N LEU A 85 -7.19 0.81 -4.62
CA LEU A 85 -6.12 1.56 -5.26
C LEU A 85 -4.75 1.17 -4.72
N ALA A 86 -4.59 1.13 -3.40
CA ALA A 86 -3.34 0.72 -2.75
C ALA A 86 -2.93 -0.69 -3.19
N PHE A 87 -3.89 -1.63 -3.23
CA PHE A 87 -3.65 -2.99 -3.69
C PHE A 87 -3.20 -3.05 -5.15
N GLN A 88 -3.90 -2.36 -6.07
CA GLN A 88 -3.54 -2.37 -7.49
C GLN A 88 -2.16 -1.76 -7.73
N LEU A 89 -1.80 -0.69 -7.01
CA LEU A 89 -0.47 -0.07 -7.09
C LEU A 89 0.62 -1.01 -6.58
N LEU A 90 0.41 -1.67 -5.44
CA LEU A 90 1.36 -2.64 -4.89
C LEU A 90 1.51 -3.85 -5.82
N GLN A 91 0.42 -4.35 -6.37
CA GLN A 91 0.41 -5.46 -7.33
C GLN A 91 1.23 -5.10 -8.57
N ARG A 92 1.08 -3.88 -9.11
CA ARG A 92 1.89 -3.40 -10.24
C ARG A 92 3.39 -3.44 -9.94
N GLN A 93 3.80 -3.02 -8.75
CA GLN A 93 5.20 -3.04 -8.31
C GLN A 93 5.73 -4.44 -8.01
N THR A 94 4.85 -5.43 -7.85
CA THR A 94 5.25 -6.84 -7.72
C THR A 94 5.66 -7.42 -9.08
N PHE A 95 5.02 -6.97 -10.17
CA PHE A 95 5.28 -7.47 -11.52
C PHE A 95 6.25 -6.60 -12.34
N GLN A 96 6.48 -5.36 -11.92
CA GLN A 96 7.32 -4.37 -12.61
C GLN A 96 8.29 -3.73 -11.62
N ALA A 97 9.35 -3.10 -12.13
CA ALA A 97 10.23 -2.32 -11.26
C ALA A 97 9.44 -1.24 -10.49
N PRO A 98 9.67 -1.06 -9.18
CA PRO A 98 9.03 -0.02 -8.40
C PRO A 98 9.27 1.37 -9.03
N THR A 99 8.18 2.08 -9.30
CA THR A 99 8.20 3.43 -9.89
C THR A 99 7.84 4.51 -8.88
N TYR A 100 7.19 4.11 -7.79
CA TYR A 100 6.69 4.99 -6.76
C TYR A 100 6.93 4.39 -5.38
N ARG A 101 7.04 5.22 -4.37
CA ARG A 101 6.73 4.83 -2.99
C ARG A 101 5.24 5.07 -2.78
N ILE A 102 4.56 4.10 -2.17
CA ILE A 102 3.11 4.14 -1.95
C ILE A 102 2.86 4.35 -0.46
N TYR A 103 1.96 5.28 -0.14
CA TYR A 103 1.58 5.61 1.22
C TYR A 103 0.08 5.55 1.38
N THR A 104 -0.36 5.20 2.59
CA THR A 104 -1.78 5.16 2.96
C THR A 104 -1.95 5.73 4.36
N ASP A 105 -3.05 6.44 4.58
CA ASP A 105 -3.41 6.95 5.90
C ASP A 105 -4.92 7.22 5.98
N VAL A 106 -5.44 7.45 7.19
CA VAL A 106 -6.83 7.79 7.44
C VAL A 106 -6.90 9.09 8.23
N ASP A 107 -7.60 10.07 7.70
CA ASP A 107 -7.92 11.30 8.43
C ASP A 107 -9.16 11.06 9.30
N HIS A 108 -8.92 10.87 10.60
CA HIS A 108 -9.95 10.73 11.61
C HIS A 108 -10.45 12.07 12.18
N GLU A 109 -9.81 13.20 11.84
CA GLU A 109 -10.27 14.55 12.23
C GLU A 109 -11.48 14.96 11.38
N ALA A 110 -11.53 14.53 10.12
CA ALA A 110 -12.64 14.74 9.21
C ALA A 110 -13.85 13.82 9.49
N LYS A 111 -15.07 14.32 9.23
CA LYS A 111 -16.30 13.53 9.28
C LYS A 111 -17.14 13.74 8.01
N PRO A 112 -17.42 12.69 7.22
CA PRO A 112 -16.89 11.32 7.35
C PRO A 112 -15.36 11.25 7.17
N ASN A 113 -14.73 10.17 7.66
CA ASN A 113 -13.28 10.00 7.58
C ASN A 113 -12.80 10.01 6.12
N TRP A 114 -11.61 10.54 5.87
CA TRP A 114 -10.95 10.37 4.58
C TRP A 114 -9.99 9.19 4.60
N TYR A 115 -10.16 8.26 3.66
CA TYR A 115 -9.21 7.18 3.39
C TYR A 115 -8.32 7.61 2.23
N MET A 116 -7.01 7.67 2.47
CA MET A 116 -6.06 8.37 1.63
C MET A 116 -4.99 7.42 1.10
N VAL A 117 -4.65 7.56 -0.18
CA VAL A 117 -3.52 6.89 -0.84
C VAL A 117 -2.74 7.93 -1.62
N TRP A 118 -1.42 7.99 -1.47
CA TRP A 118 -0.60 8.88 -2.29
C TRP A 118 0.73 8.24 -2.66
N VAL A 119 1.34 8.80 -3.71
CA VAL A 119 2.57 8.26 -4.29
C VAL A 119 3.65 9.32 -4.38
N GLU A 120 4.88 8.92 -4.07
CA GLU A 120 6.09 9.70 -4.33
C GLU A 120 6.90 8.99 -5.41
N LYS A 121 7.35 9.71 -6.45
CA LYS A 121 8.14 9.10 -7.53
C LYS A 121 9.51 8.68 -7.01
N ILE A 122 9.95 7.48 -7.36
CA ILE A 122 11.32 7.03 -7.09
C ILE A 122 12.21 7.59 -8.20
N ASP A 123 13.04 8.57 -7.87
CA ASP A 123 14.06 9.06 -8.79
C ASP A 123 15.17 8.01 -8.91
N ASN A 124 15.32 7.41 -10.09
CA ASN A 124 16.45 6.56 -10.42
C ASN A 124 17.68 7.45 -10.66
N VAL A 125 18.34 7.90 -9.58
CA VAL A 125 19.54 8.76 -9.66
C VAL A 125 20.81 7.99 -10.08
N GLU A 126 20.74 6.69 -10.36
CA GLU A 126 21.94 5.90 -10.72
C GLU A 126 22.02 5.54 -12.20
N LYS A 127 22.16 6.54 -13.08
CA LYS A 127 22.85 6.38 -14.37
C LYS A 127 23.45 7.73 -14.77
N ASN A 128 24.63 8.08 -14.25
CA ASN A 128 25.64 8.93 -14.92
C ASN A 128 26.83 9.25 -13.99
N GLU A 129 27.63 8.27 -13.58
CA GLU A 129 29.00 8.51 -13.06
C GLU A 129 30.06 7.60 -13.66
N ASN A 130 29.84 7.11 -14.89
CA ASN A 130 30.91 6.47 -15.67
C ASN A 130 31.05 7.15 -17.04
N LYS A 131 31.61 8.36 -17.03
CA LYS A 131 32.53 8.76 -18.10
C LYS A 131 33.91 8.90 -17.48
N VAL A 132 34.61 7.77 -17.50
CA VAL A 132 36.07 7.69 -17.37
C VAL A 132 36.67 8.77 -18.29
N THR A 133 37.29 9.78 -17.69
CA THR A 133 38.29 10.59 -18.40
C THR A 133 39.55 9.75 -18.48
N GLU A 134 39.86 9.32 -19.70
CA GLU A 134 41.19 8.89 -20.14
C GLU A 134 42.22 10.01 -19.97
#